data_AF-A0A522G656-F1
#
_entry.id   AF-A0A522G656-F1
#
_cell.length_a   1.000
_cell.length_b   1.000
_cell.length_c   1.000
_cell.angle_alpha   90.00
_cell.angle_beta   90.00
_cell.angle_gamma   90.00
#
_symmetry.space_group_name_H-M   'P 1'
#
loop_
_entity.id
_entity.type
_entity.pdbx_description
1 polymer ?
#
loop_
_entity_poly.entity_id
_entity_poly.type
_entity_poly.pdbx_seq_one_letter_code
_entity_poly.pdbx_strand_id
1 'polypeptide(L)'
;MRKKKIIFCTYFDKFYLLKGLSMYQSLKAQHKGVQLWILCMDSSTYFILEKMRLQDIRLISLKEFEDQKLLKAKANRNNLEYYWTCTPALPLFVLSRSKDCSHVIYVDADMYFFSSTNAILHELGNNSIFITEHRFPEDQKNRIDTQGRFNVGILIFKNDKLAFSCLNRWRQQCIDWCYFREENGKMGDQMYLNEWPALYNKLIISQNLGVNAGPWNILQYKIQQKGEKIYMQDDELICYHFHQFRILGDNKFINSVG
;
A
#
# COMPACT_ATOMS: atom_id res chain seq x y z
N MET A 1 16.65 -26.19 1.14
CA MET A 1 15.32 -25.57 1.37
C MET A 1 15.11 -24.47 0.34
N ARG A 2 13.97 -24.45 -0.37
CA ARG A 2 13.65 -23.39 -1.33
C ARG A 2 13.44 -22.08 -0.54
N LYS A 3 14.17 -21.01 -0.90
CA LYS A 3 14.02 -19.69 -0.25
C LYS A 3 12.57 -19.24 -0.46
N LYS A 4 11.82 -19.02 0.62
CA LYS A 4 10.42 -18.54 0.52
C LYS A 4 10.43 -17.15 -0.12
N LYS A 5 9.49 -16.90 -1.03
CA LYS A 5 9.46 -15.66 -1.83
C LYS A 5 8.79 -14.51 -1.09
N ILE A 6 9.07 -13.28 -1.48
CA ILE A 6 8.31 -12.10 -1.08
C ILE A 6 7.59 -11.61 -2.33
N ILE A 7 6.29 -11.33 -2.20
CA ILE A 7 5.46 -10.89 -3.33
C ILE A 7 4.93 -9.50 -2.99
N PHE A 8 5.17 -8.56 -3.88
CA PHE A 8 4.55 -7.24 -3.81
C PHE A 8 3.20 -7.31 -4.50
N CYS A 9 2.22 -6.55 -4.03
CA CYS A 9 0.96 -6.38 -4.74
C CYS A 9 0.49 -4.93 -4.70
N THR A 10 -0.13 -4.51 -5.80
CA THR A 10 -0.72 -3.18 -5.96
C THR A 10 -1.97 -3.29 -6.83
N TYR A 11 -2.80 -2.25 -6.84
CA TYR A 11 -3.86 -2.10 -7.81
C TYR A 11 -3.85 -0.70 -8.41
N PHE A 12 -4.29 -0.59 -9.65
CA PHE A 12 -4.57 0.71 -10.27
C PHE A 12 -5.43 0.56 -11.52
N ASP A 13 -6.02 1.69 -11.91
CA ASP A 13 -6.71 1.86 -13.19
C ASP A 13 -5.86 2.67 -14.18
N LYS A 14 -6.44 2.95 -15.34
CA LYS A 14 -5.78 3.68 -16.44
C LYS A 14 -5.35 5.09 -16.05
N PHE A 15 -5.99 5.72 -15.05
CA PHE A 15 -5.64 7.07 -14.59
C PHE A 15 -4.44 7.05 -13.65
N TYR A 16 -4.18 5.92 -13.00
CA TYR A 16 -2.99 5.68 -12.17
C TYR A 16 -1.89 4.91 -12.90
N LEU A 17 -2.06 4.57 -14.19
CA LEU A 17 -1.11 3.76 -14.95
C LEU A 17 0.32 4.31 -14.94
N LEU A 18 0.50 5.61 -15.17
CA LEU A 18 1.83 6.24 -15.13
C LEU A 18 2.47 6.13 -13.74
N LYS A 19 1.69 6.37 -12.69
CA LYS A 19 2.14 6.27 -11.30
C LYS A 19 2.53 4.82 -10.96
N GLY A 20 1.68 3.85 -11.29
CA GLY A 20 1.94 2.43 -11.08
C GLY A 20 3.18 1.93 -11.83
N LEU A 21 3.43 2.44 -13.05
CA LEU A 21 4.65 2.16 -13.80
C LEU A 21 5.90 2.77 -13.16
N SER A 22 5.81 4.02 -12.66
CA SER A 22 6.90 4.66 -11.89
C SER A 22 7.20 3.91 -10.59
N MET A 23 6.15 3.46 -9.87
CA MET A 23 6.27 2.62 -8.69
C MET A 23 6.99 1.31 -9.03
N TYR A 24 6.55 0.60 -10.07
CA TYR A 24 7.21 -0.65 -10.50
C TYR A 24 8.68 -0.43 -10.90
N GLN A 25 8.99 0.61 -11.66
CA GLN A 25 10.36 0.88 -12.10
C GLN A 25 11.28 1.18 -10.92
N SER A 26 10.83 2.03 -9.99
CA SER A 26 11.60 2.36 -8.79
C SER A 26 11.78 1.15 -7.88
N LEU A 27 10.73 0.34 -7.68
CA LEU A 27 10.81 -0.91 -6.92
C LEU A 27 11.84 -1.89 -7.52
N LYS A 28 11.80 -2.08 -8.84
CA LYS A 28 12.74 -2.97 -9.55
C LYS A 28 14.18 -2.47 -9.49
N ALA A 29 14.40 -1.16 -9.49
CA ALA A 29 15.74 -0.59 -9.31
C ALA A 29 16.36 -1.00 -7.96
N GLN A 30 15.53 -1.16 -6.93
CA GLN A 30 15.97 -1.53 -5.58
C GLN A 30 16.03 -3.04 -5.31
N HIS A 31 15.39 -3.86 -6.16
CA HIS A 31 15.27 -5.29 -5.95
C HIS A 31 15.39 -6.11 -7.24
N LYS A 32 16.39 -7.02 -7.29
CA LYS A 32 16.48 -8.03 -8.35
C LYS A 32 15.56 -9.21 -8.03
N GLY A 33 14.66 -9.55 -8.97
CA GLY A 33 13.81 -10.75 -8.88
C GLY A 33 12.62 -10.64 -7.93
N VAL A 34 12.14 -9.42 -7.65
CA VAL A 34 10.88 -9.21 -6.92
C VAL A 34 9.70 -9.50 -7.83
N GLN A 35 8.76 -10.31 -7.34
CA GLN A 35 7.50 -10.55 -8.03
C GLN A 35 6.48 -9.48 -7.65
N LEU A 36 5.88 -8.83 -8.64
CA LEU A 36 4.82 -7.84 -8.45
C LEU A 36 3.51 -8.36 -9.03
N TRP A 37 2.47 -8.43 -8.21
CA TRP A 37 1.12 -8.79 -8.62
C TRP A 37 0.28 -7.51 -8.76
N ILE A 38 -0.27 -7.26 -9.95
CA ILE A 38 -1.03 -6.05 -10.25
C ILE A 38 -2.48 -6.43 -10.48
N LEU A 39 -3.37 -5.94 -9.61
CA LEU A 39 -4.80 -5.96 -9.88
C LEU A 39 -5.16 -4.80 -10.81
N CYS A 40 -5.51 -5.13 -12.04
CA CYS A 40 -5.93 -4.17 -13.04
C CYS A 40 -7.40 -3.82 -12.81
N MET A 41 -7.67 -2.57 -12.39
CA MET A 41 -9.02 -2.11 -12.05
C MET A 41 -9.91 -1.83 -13.28
N ASP A 42 -9.36 -1.95 -14.49
CA ASP A 42 -10.09 -1.87 -15.74
C ASP A 42 -9.39 -2.71 -16.84
N SER A 43 -10.12 -2.98 -17.93
CA SER A 43 -9.62 -3.79 -19.05
C SER A 43 -8.53 -3.10 -19.87
N SER A 44 -8.51 -1.76 -19.91
CA SER A 44 -7.49 -0.99 -20.65
C SER A 44 -6.13 -1.13 -19.96
N THR A 45 -6.11 -1.00 -18.63
CA THR A 45 -4.92 -1.22 -17.81
C THR A 45 -4.36 -2.63 -18.01
N TYR A 46 -5.22 -3.66 -17.96
CA TYR A 46 -4.80 -5.04 -18.19
C TYR A 46 -4.17 -5.22 -19.58
N PHE A 47 -4.86 -4.77 -20.63
CA PHE A 47 -4.39 -4.89 -22.01
C PHE A 47 -3.06 -4.17 -22.26
N ILE A 48 -2.92 -2.94 -21.74
CA ILE A 48 -1.69 -2.16 -21.89
C ILE A 48 -0.52 -2.86 -21.19
N LEU A 49 -0.68 -3.27 -19.93
CA LEU A 49 0.39 -3.94 -19.18
C LEU A 49 0.77 -5.30 -19.79
N GLU A 50 -0.20 -6.05 -20.32
CA GLU A 50 0.04 -7.31 -21.03
C GLU A 50 0.91 -7.08 -22.28
N LYS A 51 0.60 -6.05 -23.07
CA LYS A 51 1.39 -5.65 -24.25
C LYS A 51 2.81 -5.23 -23.90
N MET A 52 3.01 -4.58 -22.74
CA MET A 52 4.33 -4.13 -22.30
C MET A 52 5.27 -5.28 -21.91
N ARG A 53 4.75 -6.49 -21.61
CA ARG A 53 5.54 -7.69 -21.26
C ARG A 53 6.59 -7.42 -20.18
N LEU A 54 6.19 -6.68 -19.14
CA LEU A 54 7.06 -6.34 -18.02
C LEU A 54 7.52 -7.61 -17.28
N GLN A 55 8.81 -7.64 -16.91
CA GLN A 55 9.42 -8.76 -16.21
C GLN A 55 8.93 -8.87 -14.77
N ASP A 56 8.83 -10.10 -14.27
CA ASP A 56 8.47 -10.40 -12.87
C ASP A 56 7.09 -9.88 -12.43
N ILE A 57 6.18 -9.61 -13.37
CA ILE A 57 4.81 -9.19 -13.11
C ILE A 57 3.81 -10.33 -13.30
N ARG A 58 2.84 -10.44 -12.39
CA ARG A 58 1.58 -11.17 -12.59
C ARG A 58 0.43 -10.18 -12.67
N LEU A 59 -0.28 -10.16 -13.80
CA LEU A 59 -1.51 -9.39 -13.93
C LEU A 59 -2.69 -10.18 -13.38
N ILE A 60 -3.58 -9.49 -12.67
CA ILE A 60 -4.83 -10.04 -12.13
C ILE A 60 -5.96 -9.22 -12.75
N SER A 61 -6.88 -9.91 -13.43
CA SER A 61 -8.10 -9.27 -13.92
C SER A 61 -9.15 -9.17 -12.80
N LEU A 62 -10.05 -8.19 -12.89
CA LEU A 62 -11.21 -8.12 -11.98
C LEU A 62 -12.01 -9.44 -11.97
N LYS A 63 -12.19 -10.10 -13.13
CA LYS A 63 -12.88 -11.39 -13.22
C LYS A 63 -12.20 -12.50 -12.42
N GLU A 64 -10.88 -12.49 -12.31
CA GLU A 64 -10.13 -13.45 -11.49
C GLU A 64 -10.23 -13.12 -9.99
N PHE A 65 -10.31 -11.83 -9.66
CA PHE A 65 -10.22 -11.32 -8.30
C PHE A 65 -11.57 -11.25 -7.57
N GLU A 66 -12.62 -10.83 -8.25
CA GLU A 66 -13.91 -10.49 -7.65
C GLU A 66 -14.71 -11.75 -7.29
N ASP A 67 -14.98 -11.92 -5.99
CA ASP A 67 -15.95 -12.90 -5.51
C ASP A 67 -17.34 -12.28 -5.33
N GLN A 68 -18.32 -13.09 -4.95
CA GLN A 68 -19.70 -12.64 -4.76
C GLN A 68 -19.85 -11.55 -3.69
N LYS A 69 -18.97 -11.49 -2.68
CA LYS A 69 -19.04 -10.45 -1.66
C LYS A 69 -18.50 -9.12 -2.19
N LEU A 70 -17.39 -9.15 -2.93
CA LEU A 70 -16.84 -7.96 -3.59
C LEU A 70 -17.80 -7.41 -4.64
N LEU A 71 -18.42 -8.26 -5.45
CA LEU A 71 -19.41 -7.84 -6.45
C LEU A 71 -20.63 -7.16 -5.80
N LYS A 72 -21.09 -7.64 -4.65
CA LYS A 72 -22.16 -6.99 -3.88
C LYS A 72 -21.75 -5.62 -3.36
N ALA A 73 -20.54 -5.49 -2.83
CA ALA A 73 -20.01 -4.18 -2.41
C ALA A 73 -19.88 -3.24 -3.62
N LYS A 74 -19.30 -3.70 -4.73
CA LYS A 74 -19.15 -2.92 -5.97
C LYS A 74 -20.45 -2.29 -6.45
N ALA A 75 -21.57 -3.00 -6.33
CA ALA A 75 -22.89 -2.52 -6.74
C ALA A 75 -23.39 -1.32 -5.93
N ASN A 76 -22.84 -1.05 -4.74
CA ASN A 76 -23.26 0.03 -3.86
C ASN A 76 -22.14 1.02 -3.50
N ARG A 77 -20.98 0.96 -4.18
CA ARG A 77 -19.84 1.86 -4.02
C ARG A 77 -19.58 2.67 -5.28
N ASN A 78 -19.07 3.89 -5.11
CA ASN A 78 -18.39 4.55 -6.22
C ASN A 78 -17.01 3.89 -6.47
N ASN A 79 -16.33 4.28 -7.56
CA ASN A 79 -15.06 3.65 -7.94
C ASN A 79 -13.99 3.78 -6.85
N LEU A 80 -13.85 4.96 -6.22
CA LEU A 80 -12.84 5.20 -5.19
C LEU A 80 -13.09 4.32 -3.96
N GLU A 81 -14.33 4.30 -3.48
CA GLU A 81 -14.76 3.47 -2.36
C GLU A 81 -14.58 1.97 -2.64
N TYR A 82 -14.82 1.56 -3.89
CA TYR A 82 -14.59 0.18 -4.30
C TYR A 82 -13.10 -0.16 -4.34
N TYR A 83 -12.25 0.75 -4.80
CA TYR A 83 -10.80 0.56 -4.75
C TYR A 83 -10.33 0.35 -3.31
N TRP A 84 -10.74 1.19 -2.37
CA TRP A 84 -10.45 1.01 -0.94
C TRP A 84 -11.03 -0.28 -0.37
N THR A 85 -12.20 -0.71 -0.83
CA THR A 85 -12.77 -2.01 -0.45
C THR A 85 -11.87 -3.18 -0.87
N CYS A 86 -11.10 -3.02 -1.95
CA CYS A 86 -10.20 -4.03 -2.48
C CYS A 86 -8.84 -4.08 -1.76
N THR A 87 -8.44 -3.03 -1.04
CA THR A 87 -7.15 -2.94 -0.32
C THR A 87 -6.87 -4.15 0.58
N PRO A 88 -7.76 -4.60 1.50
CA PRO A 88 -7.54 -5.83 2.25
C PRO A 88 -7.65 -7.11 1.41
N ALA A 89 -8.49 -7.09 0.38
CA ALA A 89 -8.81 -8.28 -0.40
C ALA A 89 -7.66 -8.70 -1.32
N LEU A 90 -6.89 -7.75 -1.85
CA LEU A 90 -5.73 -8.03 -2.71
C LEU A 90 -4.60 -8.82 -2.02
N PRO A 91 -4.00 -8.37 -0.91
CA PRO A 91 -2.97 -9.14 -0.21
C PRO A 91 -3.49 -10.48 0.30
N LEU A 92 -4.77 -10.55 0.71
CA LEU A 92 -5.42 -11.82 1.06
C LEU A 92 -5.50 -12.79 -0.13
N PHE A 93 -5.90 -12.29 -1.30
CA PHE A 93 -5.94 -13.06 -2.54
C PHE A 93 -4.54 -13.59 -2.90
N VAL A 94 -3.52 -12.73 -2.85
CA VAL A 94 -2.13 -13.10 -3.17
C VAL A 94 -1.60 -14.17 -2.22
N LEU A 95 -1.79 -14.00 -0.90
CA LEU A 95 -1.38 -14.99 0.11
C LEU A 95 -2.07 -16.34 -0.11
N SER A 96 -3.37 -16.32 -0.39
CA SER A 96 -4.17 -17.54 -0.60
C SER A 96 -3.75 -18.33 -1.85
N ARG A 97 -3.16 -17.66 -2.84
CA ARG A 97 -2.74 -18.25 -4.13
C ARG A 97 -1.26 -18.62 -4.17
N SER A 98 -0.45 -18.19 -3.19
CA SER A 98 1.01 -18.31 -3.23
C SER A 98 1.56 -19.09 -2.03
N LYS A 99 1.47 -20.42 -2.08
CA LYS A 99 1.89 -21.32 -0.97
C LYS A 99 3.39 -21.21 -0.61
N ASP A 100 4.24 -20.81 -1.56
CA ASP A 100 5.69 -20.63 -1.37
C ASP A 100 6.08 -19.20 -0.95
N CYS A 101 5.09 -18.32 -0.77
CA CYS A 101 5.29 -16.96 -0.29
C CYS A 101 5.57 -16.94 1.21
N SER A 102 6.53 -16.12 1.64
CA SER A 102 6.79 -15.80 3.05
C SER A 102 6.03 -14.58 3.52
N HIS A 103 5.95 -13.55 2.69
CA HIS A 103 5.33 -12.26 3.01
C HIS A 103 4.73 -11.66 1.75
N VAL A 104 3.56 -11.05 1.90
CA VAL A 104 3.00 -10.14 0.91
C VAL A 104 3.18 -8.71 1.38
N ILE A 105 3.68 -7.86 0.49
CA ILE A 105 3.83 -6.41 0.72
C ILE A 105 2.83 -5.71 -0.19
N TYR A 106 1.77 -5.14 0.40
CA TYR A 106 0.87 -4.26 -0.31
C TYR A 106 1.52 -2.88 -0.43
N VAL A 107 1.41 -2.27 -1.62
CA VAL A 107 1.90 -0.91 -1.90
C VAL A 107 0.88 -0.16 -2.76
N ASP A 108 0.62 1.10 -2.42
CA ASP A 108 -0.17 1.98 -3.27
C ASP A 108 0.56 2.31 -4.58
N ALA A 109 -0.20 2.52 -5.65
CA ALA A 109 0.35 2.75 -6.99
C ALA A 109 1.04 4.12 -7.14
N ASP A 110 0.83 5.05 -6.21
CA ASP A 110 1.46 6.37 -6.16
C ASP A 110 2.63 6.45 -5.16
N MET A 111 3.23 5.30 -4.85
CA MET A 111 4.49 5.18 -4.12
C MET A 111 5.70 5.24 -5.07
N TYR A 112 6.84 5.72 -4.57
CA TYR A 112 8.13 5.62 -5.26
C TYR A 112 9.21 5.12 -4.30
N PHE A 113 10.03 4.17 -4.75
CA PHE A 113 11.11 3.57 -3.95
C PHE A 113 12.46 4.23 -4.22
N PHE A 114 13.04 4.82 -3.18
CA PHE A 114 14.36 5.45 -3.23
C PHE A 114 15.47 4.47 -2.79
N SER A 115 15.13 3.50 -1.93
CA SER A 115 16.07 2.53 -1.37
C SER A 115 15.42 1.16 -1.15
N SER A 116 16.24 0.16 -0.80
CA SER A 116 15.79 -1.23 -0.60
C SER A 116 14.80 -1.38 0.56
N THR A 117 13.74 -2.16 0.36
CA THR A 117 12.77 -2.55 1.41
C THR A 117 13.32 -3.54 2.44
N ASN A 118 14.60 -3.94 2.35
CA ASN A 118 15.23 -4.84 3.31
C ASN A 118 15.19 -4.30 4.74
N ALA A 119 15.32 -2.98 4.94
CA ALA A 119 15.20 -2.38 6.26
C ALA A 119 13.78 -2.54 6.86
N ILE A 120 12.74 -2.49 6.02
CA ILE A 120 11.35 -2.76 6.43
C ILE A 120 11.20 -4.21 6.88
N LEU A 121 11.78 -5.16 6.14
CA LEU A 121 11.76 -6.58 6.49
C LEU A 121 12.57 -6.90 7.74
N HIS A 122 13.68 -6.21 7.94
CA HIS A 122 14.49 -6.32 9.15
C HIS A 122 13.72 -5.82 10.38
N GLU A 123 13.06 -4.67 10.26
CA GLU A 123 12.22 -4.10 11.31
C GLU A 123 11.02 -5.00 11.65
N LEU A 124 10.37 -5.61 10.64
CA LEU A 124 9.33 -6.61 10.86
C LEU A 124 9.86 -7.82 11.66
N GLY A 125 11.06 -8.32 11.32
CA GLY A 125 11.69 -9.45 11.99
C GLY A 125 10.82 -10.71 11.94
N ASN A 126 10.48 -11.27 13.11
CA ASN A 126 9.66 -12.48 13.22
C ASN A 126 8.15 -12.21 13.35
N ASN A 127 7.75 -10.94 13.36
CA ASN A 127 6.36 -10.52 13.50
C ASN A 127 5.53 -10.84 12.24
N SER A 128 4.23 -10.62 12.34
CA SER A 128 3.26 -11.08 11.34
C SER A 128 2.69 -9.94 10.51
N ILE A 129 2.59 -8.74 11.07
CA ILE A 129 1.98 -7.57 10.43
C ILE A 129 2.90 -6.36 10.59
N PHE A 130 3.03 -5.55 9.53
CA PHE A 130 3.72 -4.27 9.54
C PHE A 130 2.79 -3.17 9.08
N ILE A 131 2.71 -2.08 9.84
CA ILE A 131 1.96 -0.87 9.49
C ILE A 131 2.79 0.39 9.75
N THR A 132 2.37 1.50 9.15
CA THR A 132 3.02 2.80 9.28
C THR A 132 2.03 3.84 9.79
N GLU A 133 2.48 4.72 10.69
CA GLU A 133 1.69 5.87 11.11
C GLU A 133 1.74 6.97 10.05
N HIS A 134 0.69 7.78 9.95
CA HIS A 134 0.77 9.04 9.24
C HIS A 134 1.86 9.93 9.86
N ARG A 135 2.04 9.90 11.19
CA ARG A 135 2.96 10.79 11.91
C ARG A 135 2.65 12.26 11.59
N PHE A 136 1.38 12.65 11.71
CA PHE A 136 1.01 14.07 11.53
C PHE A 136 1.78 14.95 12.50
N PRO A 137 2.22 16.15 12.09
CA PRO A 137 2.84 17.10 13.00
C PRO A 137 1.86 17.53 14.10
N GLU A 138 2.40 18.07 15.20
CA GLU A 138 1.62 18.40 16.40
C GLU A 138 0.41 19.29 16.11
N ASP A 139 0.59 20.29 15.25
CA ASP A 139 -0.42 21.26 14.82
C ASP A 139 -1.49 20.68 13.89
N GLN A 140 -1.33 19.43 13.43
CA GLN A 140 -2.26 18.71 12.56
C GLN A 140 -2.75 17.39 13.15
N LYS A 141 -2.55 17.15 14.45
CA LYS A 141 -2.97 15.90 15.12
C LYS A 141 -4.47 15.63 15.02
N ASN A 142 -5.30 16.67 14.93
CA ASN A 142 -6.75 16.55 14.72
C ASN A 142 -7.11 15.79 13.43
N ARG A 143 -6.20 15.69 12.45
CA ARG A 143 -6.40 14.86 11.25
C ARG A 143 -6.51 13.37 11.56
N ILE A 144 -6.04 12.90 12.72
CA ILE A 144 -6.19 11.50 13.14
C ILE A 144 -7.66 11.10 13.23
N ASP A 145 -8.53 12.02 13.65
CA ASP A 145 -9.96 11.74 13.85
C ASP A 145 -10.69 11.46 12.53
N THR A 146 -10.20 12.04 11.44
CA THR A 146 -10.83 11.97 10.11
C THR A 146 -10.07 11.08 9.12
N GLN A 147 -8.74 10.96 9.26
CA GLN A 147 -7.87 10.24 8.33
C GLN A 147 -7.21 9.01 8.96
N GLY A 148 -7.31 8.85 10.28
CA GLY A 148 -6.74 7.73 11.01
C GLY A 148 -5.28 7.94 11.39
N ARG A 149 -4.85 7.16 12.39
CA ARG A 149 -3.48 7.18 12.90
C ARG A 149 -2.49 6.54 11.93
N PHE A 150 -2.92 5.50 11.22
CA PHE A 150 -2.11 4.69 10.32
C PHE A 150 -2.43 4.95 8.86
N ASN A 151 -1.48 4.69 7.96
CA ASN A 151 -1.62 4.81 6.51
C ASN A 151 -1.49 3.46 5.79
N VAL A 152 -2.31 3.25 4.76
CA VAL A 152 -2.41 1.98 4.01
C VAL A 152 -1.46 1.89 2.81
N GLY A 153 -0.70 2.94 2.51
CA GLY A 153 0.19 3.04 1.35
C GLY A 153 1.30 1.98 1.30
N ILE A 154 1.67 1.42 2.46
CA ILE A 154 2.49 0.21 2.54
C ILE A 154 2.13 -0.63 3.76
N LEU A 155 1.90 -1.93 3.53
CA LEU A 155 1.54 -2.91 4.57
C LEU A 155 2.25 -4.22 4.30
N ILE A 156 2.71 -4.92 5.35
CA ILE A 156 3.30 -6.26 5.20
C ILE A 156 2.50 -7.29 5.98
N PHE A 157 2.24 -8.42 5.34
CA PHE A 157 1.56 -9.56 5.91
C PHE A 157 2.39 -10.82 5.72
N LYS A 158 2.82 -11.44 6.82
CA LYS A 158 3.47 -12.74 6.82
C LYS A 158 2.49 -13.83 6.41
N ASN A 159 2.97 -14.87 5.73
CA ASN A 159 2.16 -16.04 5.40
C ASN A 159 1.96 -16.93 6.65
N ASP A 160 1.14 -16.46 7.58
CA ASP A 160 0.78 -17.14 8.81
C ASP A 160 -0.67 -16.89 9.24
N LYS A 161 -1.14 -17.66 10.22
CA LYS A 161 -2.53 -17.62 10.69
C LYS A 161 -2.96 -16.24 11.20
N LEU A 162 -2.05 -15.48 11.82
CA LEU A 162 -2.39 -14.19 12.43
C LEU A 162 -2.63 -13.13 11.34
N ALA A 163 -1.76 -13.06 10.34
CA ALA A 163 -1.95 -12.18 9.20
C ALA A 163 -3.22 -12.55 8.39
N PHE A 164 -3.49 -13.85 8.18
CA PHE A 164 -4.75 -14.29 7.57
C PHE A 164 -5.97 -13.85 8.39
N SER A 165 -5.93 -13.97 9.71
CA SER A 165 -7.03 -13.52 10.59
C SER A 165 -7.26 -12.01 10.44
N CYS A 166 -6.19 -11.22 10.45
CA CYS A 166 -6.27 -9.77 10.27
C CYS A 166 -6.87 -9.39 8.92
N LEU A 167 -6.35 -9.96 7.84
CA LEU A 167 -6.82 -9.66 6.48
C LEU A 167 -8.27 -10.08 6.25
N ASN A 168 -8.70 -11.23 6.79
CA ASN A 168 -10.10 -11.66 6.70
C ASN A 168 -11.04 -10.71 7.45
N ARG A 169 -10.65 -10.28 8.66
CA ARG A 169 -11.43 -9.29 9.42
C ARG A 169 -11.50 -7.96 8.69
N TRP A 170 -10.37 -7.41 8.27
CA TRP A 170 -10.31 -6.12 7.57
C TRP A 170 -11.08 -6.16 6.25
N ARG A 171 -10.97 -7.25 5.49
CA ARG A 171 -11.78 -7.46 4.29
C ARG A 171 -13.28 -7.45 4.59
N GLN A 172 -13.71 -8.17 5.63
CA GLN A 172 -15.13 -8.20 6.00
C GLN A 172 -15.61 -6.81 6.44
N GLN A 173 -14.83 -6.09 7.25
CA GLN A 173 -15.10 -4.72 7.65
C GLN A 173 -15.28 -3.79 6.43
N CYS A 174 -14.39 -3.85 5.44
CA CYS A 174 -14.50 -3.03 4.23
C CYS A 174 -15.69 -3.41 3.34
N ILE A 175 -16.03 -4.70 3.26
CA ILE A 175 -17.22 -5.17 2.52
C ILE A 175 -18.49 -4.66 3.19
N ASP A 176 -18.55 -4.71 4.52
CA ASP A 176 -19.68 -4.22 5.29
C ASP A 176 -19.79 -2.69 5.18
N TRP A 177 -18.66 -1.98 5.28
CA TRP A 177 -18.60 -0.53 5.26
C TRP A 177 -17.22 0.00 4.86
N CYS A 178 -17.12 0.69 3.73
CA CYS A 178 -15.94 1.42 3.23
C CYS A 178 -16.37 2.59 2.32
N TYR A 179 -16.82 3.70 2.91
CA TYR A 179 -17.35 4.86 2.17
C TYR A 179 -16.44 6.08 2.34
N PHE A 180 -16.49 7.00 1.38
CA PHE A 180 -15.82 8.31 1.47
C PHE A 180 -16.71 9.33 2.17
N ARG A 181 -17.01 9.06 3.44
CA ARG A 181 -17.69 9.96 4.37
C ARG A 181 -17.32 9.56 5.78
N GLU A 182 -17.43 10.50 6.71
CA GLU A 182 -17.28 10.20 8.13
C GLU A 182 -18.59 9.65 8.69
N GLU A 183 -18.53 8.48 9.33
CA GLU A 183 -19.69 7.86 9.96
C GLU A 183 -19.24 6.98 11.13
N ASN A 184 -19.66 7.33 12.36
CA ASN A 184 -19.37 6.53 13.56
C ASN A 184 -17.88 6.17 13.74
N GLY A 185 -16.97 7.13 13.48
CA GLY A 185 -15.52 6.94 13.58
C GLY A 185 -14.91 6.10 12.44
N LYS A 186 -15.61 5.94 11.31
CA LYS A 186 -15.12 5.26 10.11
C LYS A 186 -15.01 6.22 8.93
N MET A 187 -13.99 6.03 8.13
CA MET A 187 -13.80 6.63 6.80
C MET A 187 -12.87 5.73 5.99
N GLY A 188 -13.34 5.25 4.85
CA GLY A 188 -12.58 4.34 3.99
C GLY A 188 -12.11 3.05 4.68
N ASP A 189 -11.03 2.48 4.16
CA ASP A 189 -10.39 1.25 4.60
C ASP A 189 -9.39 1.47 5.75
N GLN A 190 -8.81 2.66 5.80
CA GLN A 190 -7.67 2.99 6.65
C GLN A 190 -8.02 3.15 8.14
N MET A 191 -9.21 3.66 8.47
CA MET A 191 -9.62 3.86 9.88
C MET A 191 -9.66 2.56 10.69
N TYR A 192 -9.86 1.41 10.02
CA TYR A 192 -9.85 0.10 10.68
C TYR A 192 -8.48 -0.27 11.26
N LEU A 193 -7.38 0.32 10.80
CA LEU A 193 -6.05 0.03 11.35
C LEU A 193 -5.88 0.57 12.78
N ASN A 194 -6.70 1.54 13.22
CA ASN A 194 -6.59 2.15 14.55
C ASN A 194 -6.78 1.12 15.69
N GLU A 195 -7.62 0.10 15.49
CA GLU A 195 -7.82 -0.98 16.49
C GLU A 195 -6.71 -2.04 16.47
N TRP A 196 -5.90 -2.12 15.41
CA TRP A 196 -4.95 -3.23 15.19
C TRP A 196 -3.90 -3.39 16.29
N PRO A 197 -3.27 -2.33 16.83
CA PRO A 197 -2.27 -2.48 17.88
C PRO A 197 -2.80 -3.17 19.15
N ALA A 198 -4.09 -3.02 19.45
CA ALA A 198 -4.72 -3.67 20.60
C ALA A 198 -5.12 -5.13 20.31
N LEU A 199 -5.30 -5.50 19.04
CA LEU A 199 -5.80 -6.81 18.62
C LEU A 199 -4.69 -7.80 18.23
N TYR A 200 -3.56 -7.31 17.71
CA TYR A 200 -2.53 -8.17 17.11
C TYR A 200 -1.18 -8.02 17.81
N ASN A 201 -0.87 -8.97 18.70
CA ASN A 201 0.36 -8.97 19.50
C ASN A 201 1.66 -9.17 18.70
N LYS A 202 1.59 -9.56 17.42
CA LYS A 202 2.74 -9.65 16.49
C LYS A 202 2.64 -8.62 15.36
N LEU A 203 2.16 -7.44 15.69
CA LEU A 203 2.14 -6.30 14.81
C LEU A 203 3.29 -5.36 15.15
N ILE A 204 3.96 -4.85 14.12
CA ILE A 204 4.97 -3.80 14.22
C ILE A 204 4.41 -2.52 13.63
N ILE A 205 4.51 -1.45 14.42
CA ILE A 205 4.34 -0.07 13.95
C ILE A 205 5.73 0.45 13.63
N SER A 206 5.98 0.81 12.37
CA SER A 206 7.29 1.28 11.94
C SER A 206 7.76 2.50 12.72
N GLN A 207 8.99 2.43 13.22
CA GLN A 207 9.76 3.55 13.77
C GLN A 207 10.64 4.19 12.70
N ASN A 208 10.90 3.53 11.57
CA ASN A 208 11.70 4.07 10.48
C ASN A 208 10.98 5.23 9.76
N LEU A 209 11.55 6.42 9.85
CA LEU A 209 11.02 7.65 9.25
C LEU A 209 11.03 7.61 7.71
N GLY A 210 11.98 6.91 7.12
CA GLY A 210 12.09 6.73 5.67
C GLY A 210 11.02 5.84 5.03
N VAL A 211 10.14 5.20 5.81
CA VAL A 211 9.04 4.38 5.28
C VAL A 211 7.74 5.18 5.27
N ASN A 212 7.09 5.21 4.11
CA ASN A 212 5.81 5.88 3.91
C ASN A 212 5.82 7.36 4.33
N ALA A 213 6.95 8.02 4.06
CA ALA A 213 7.02 9.48 4.14
C ALA A 213 6.07 10.06 3.09
N GLY A 214 5.40 11.15 3.43
CA GLY A 214 4.39 11.72 2.56
C GLY A 214 4.21 13.20 2.80
N PRO A 215 3.38 13.87 1.98
CA PRO A 215 3.16 15.30 2.11
C PRO A 215 2.66 15.71 3.50
N TRP A 216 1.91 14.83 4.18
CA TRP A 216 1.36 15.07 5.51
C TRP A 216 2.37 15.07 6.66
N ASN A 217 3.59 14.54 6.47
CA ASN A 217 4.58 14.45 7.53
C ASN A 217 5.96 14.99 7.17
N ILE A 218 6.32 15.08 5.89
CA ILE A 218 7.70 15.34 5.47
C ILE A 218 8.24 16.68 5.98
N LEU A 219 7.39 17.71 6.11
CA LEU A 219 7.80 19.06 6.49
C LEU A 219 8.28 19.18 7.95
N GLN A 220 7.99 18.21 8.81
CA GLN A 220 8.44 18.24 10.21
C GLN A 220 9.84 17.63 10.41
N TYR A 221 10.43 17.06 9.35
CA TYR A 221 11.71 16.36 9.43
C TYR A 221 12.77 17.04 8.57
N LYS A 222 14.03 16.95 9.02
CA LYS A 222 15.17 17.40 8.23
C LYS A 222 15.42 16.42 7.08
N ILE A 223 15.32 16.89 5.85
CA ILE A 223 15.67 16.09 4.66
C ILE A 223 17.10 16.41 4.24
N GLN A 224 17.92 15.37 4.05
CA GLN A 224 19.30 15.52 3.62
C GLN A 224 19.63 14.53 2.52
N GLN A 225 20.31 15.00 1.48
CA GLN A 225 20.94 14.14 0.49
C GLN A 225 22.41 13.92 0.88
N LYS A 226 22.84 12.66 0.98
CA LYS A 226 24.23 12.25 1.23
C LYS A 226 24.66 11.32 0.09
N GLY A 227 25.34 11.88 -0.91
CA GLY A 227 25.62 11.18 -2.16
C GLY A 227 24.33 10.91 -2.95
N GLU A 228 24.09 9.66 -3.34
CA GLU A 228 22.88 9.24 -4.07
C GLU A 228 21.70 8.92 -3.15
N LYS A 229 21.91 8.91 -1.83
CA LYS A 229 20.91 8.53 -0.84
C LYS A 229 20.24 9.74 -0.22
N ILE A 230 18.94 9.62 0.02
CA ILE A 230 18.13 10.62 0.71
C ILE A 230 17.86 10.10 2.12
N TYR A 231 17.92 10.99 3.11
CA TYR A 231 17.65 10.69 4.51
C TYR A 231 16.56 11.62 5.04
N MET A 232 15.68 11.07 5.86
CA MET A 232 14.71 11.79 6.67
C MET A 232 15.13 11.68 8.14
N GLN A 233 15.68 12.76 8.68
CA GLN A 233 16.56 12.73 9.86
C GLN A 233 17.74 11.77 9.63
N ASP A 234 17.82 10.70 10.41
CA ASP A 234 18.88 9.69 10.35
C ASP A 234 18.45 8.42 9.58
N ASP A 235 17.17 8.28 9.23
CA ASP A 235 16.67 7.15 8.46
C ASP A 235 16.81 7.39 6.96
N GLU A 236 17.36 6.40 6.24
CA GLU A 236 17.39 6.41 4.78
C GLU A 236 15.95 6.34 4.23
N LEU A 237 15.60 7.25 3.32
CA LEU A 237 14.29 7.29 2.68
C LEU A 237 14.13 6.03 1.81
N ILE A 238 13.21 5.16 2.21
CA ILE A 238 12.92 3.91 1.51
C ILE A 238 11.86 4.14 0.44
N CYS A 239 10.74 4.73 0.84
CA CYS A 239 9.65 5.04 -0.08
C CYS A 239 8.88 6.30 0.33
N TYR A 240 8.47 7.06 -0.68
CA TYR A 240 7.65 8.26 -0.53
C TYR A 240 6.30 8.07 -1.19
N HIS A 241 5.23 8.46 -0.50
CA HIS A 241 3.85 8.46 -0.99
C HIS A 241 3.54 9.80 -1.66
N PHE A 242 3.42 9.80 -2.98
CA PHE A 242 3.01 10.97 -3.78
C PHE A 242 1.49 11.18 -3.72
N HIS A 243 0.94 11.20 -2.51
CA HIS A 243 -0.49 11.38 -2.26
C HIS A 243 -1.00 12.67 -2.89
N GLN A 244 -2.11 12.57 -3.63
CA GLN A 244 -2.73 13.66 -4.39
C GLN A 244 -1.86 14.31 -5.48
N PHE A 245 -0.68 13.76 -5.79
CA PHE A 245 0.14 14.25 -6.89
C PHE A 245 -0.60 14.11 -8.24
N ARG A 246 -0.63 15.18 -9.04
CA ARG A 246 -1.27 15.20 -10.37
C ARG A 246 -0.30 15.75 -11.41
N ILE A 247 -0.20 15.05 -12.53
CA ILE A 247 0.57 15.49 -13.71
C ILE A 247 -0.41 16.25 -14.61
N LEU A 248 -0.12 17.52 -14.90
CA LEU A 248 -0.94 18.38 -15.77
C LEU A 248 -0.37 18.50 -17.18
N GLY A 249 0.91 18.19 -17.36
CA GLY A 249 1.63 18.25 -18.63
C GLY A 249 3.13 18.27 -18.39
N ASP A 250 3.90 18.52 -19.44
CA ASP A 250 5.36 18.56 -19.36
C ASP A 250 5.83 19.58 -18.34
N ASN A 251 6.58 19.10 -17.34
CA ASN A 251 7.08 19.89 -16.20
C ASN A 251 6.00 20.67 -15.42
N LYS A 252 4.71 20.31 -15.56
CA LYS A 252 3.59 20.92 -14.84
C LYS A 252 2.91 19.88 -13.99
N PHE A 253 2.96 20.07 -12.68
CA PHE A 253 2.33 19.18 -11.71
C PHE A 253 1.72 19.95 -10.56
N ILE A 254 0.75 19.33 -9.90
CA ILE A 254 0.20 19.78 -8.62
C ILE A 254 0.58 18.75 -7.57
N ASN A 255 1.10 19.24 -6.46
CA ASN A 255 1.28 18.48 -5.24
C ASN A 255 0.55 19.23 -4.12
N SER A 256 -0.77 19.08 -4.07
CA SER A 256 -1.61 19.75 -3.07
C SER A 256 -1.48 19.01 -1.75
N VAL A 257 -1.05 19.71 -0.71
CA VAL A 257 -1.07 19.24 0.67
C VAL A 257 -1.96 20.17 1.46
N GLY A 258 -3.27 19.95 1.37
CA GLY A 258 -4.28 20.86 1.95
C GLY A 258 -4.64 21.99 1.01
#